data_AF-A0AB39NN28-F1
#
_entry.id   AF-A0AB39NN28-F1
#
_cell.length_a   1.000
_cell.length_b   1.000
_cell.length_c   1.000
_cell.angle_alpha   90.00
_cell.angle_beta   90.00
_cell.angle_gamma   90.00
#
_symmetry.space_group_name_H-M   'P 1'
#
loop_
_entity.id
_entity.type
_entity.pdbx_description
1 polymer ?
#
loop_
_entity_poly.entity_id
_entity_poly.type
_entity_poly.pdbx_seq_one_letter_code
_entity_poly.pdbx_strand_id
1 'polypeptide(L)' 'MPHQDDAPDARPHLTTTTEQGPFCTARCTCGWRGPARRARSQARRDAENHTGE' A
#
# COMPACT_ATOMS: atom_id res chain seq x y z
N MET A 1 21.81 19.31 -19.10
CA MET A 1 20.82 19.45 -18.01
C MET A 1 20.15 18.09 -17.87
N PRO A 2 20.10 17.43 -16.71
CA PRO A 2 19.41 16.15 -16.62
C PRO A 2 17.90 16.43 -16.70
N HIS A 3 17.25 15.90 -17.73
CA HIS A 3 15.79 15.77 -17.77
C HIS A 3 15.43 14.65 -16.79
N GLN A 4 15.38 15.00 -15.50
CA GLN A 4 14.53 14.31 -14.55
C GLN A 4 13.11 14.81 -14.86
N ASP A 5 12.10 13.95 -14.71
CA ASP A 5 10.67 14.25 -14.90
C ASP A 5 10.12 13.91 -16.31
N ASP A 6 10.13 12.62 -16.66
CA ASP A 6 8.99 11.99 -17.36
C ASP A 6 8.97 10.49 -17.02
N ALA A 7 8.30 10.17 -15.93
CA ALA A 7 7.75 8.84 -15.72
C ALA A 7 6.36 9.08 -15.13
N PRO A 8 5.29 9.03 -15.95
CA PRO A 8 3.95 9.12 -15.42
C PRO A 8 3.72 7.86 -14.56
N ASP A 9 3.59 8.08 -13.27
CA ASP A 9 2.88 7.18 -12.35
C ASP A 9 3.38 5.73 -12.18
N ALA A 10 4.60 5.37 -12.59
CA ALA A 10 5.20 4.09 -12.21
C ALA A 10 5.84 4.15 -10.81
N ARG A 11 5.21 4.84 -9.85
CA ARG A 11 5.66 4.74 -8.45
C ARG A 11 5.32 3.31 -8.03
N PRO A 12 6.30 2.47 -7.65
CA PRO A 12 5.97 1.14 -7.18
C PRO A 12 4.99 1.30 -6.01
N HIS A 13 3.79 0.75 -6.16
CA HIS A 13 2.76 0.72 -5.13
C HIS A 13 3.32 -0.10 -3.97
N LEU A 14 4.05 0.53 -3.07
CA LEU A 14 4.69 -0.15 -1.95
C LEU A 14 3.66 -0.26 -0.84
N THR A 15 2.90 -1.35 -0.91
CA THR A 15 1.85 -1.61 0.04
C THR A 15 2.46 -2.21 1.30
N THR A 16 2.48 -1.41 2.36
CA THR A 16 3.04 -1.77 3.67
C THR A 16 1.89 -1.99 4.65
N THR A 17 1.86 -3.14 5.31
CA THR A 17 0.94 -3.40 6.43
C THR A 17 1.57 -2.97 7.74
N THR A 18 0.88 -2.10 8.48
CA THR A 18 1.24 -1.68 9.84
C THR A 18 0.34 -2.39 10.85
N GLU A 19 0.93 -2.86 11.94
CA GLU A 19 0.23 -3.51 13.05
C GLU A 19 0.11 -2.52 14.21
N GLN A 20 -1.12 -2.13 14.55
CA GLN A 20 -1.45 -1.30 15.70
C GLN A 20 -2.20 -2.15 16.74
N GLY A 21 -1.44 -2.82 17.61
CA GLY A 21 -1.98 -3.71 18.64
C GLY A 21 -2.75 -4.89 18.02
N PRO A 22 -4.05 -5.08 18.30
CA PRO A 22 -4.86 -6.14 17.71
C PRO A 22 -5.37 -5.84 16.29
N PHE A 23 -5.05 -4.67 15.72
CA PHE A 23 -5.50 -4.26 14.39
C PHE A 23 -4.34 -4.14 13.41
N CYS A 24 -4.58 -4.54 12.17
CA CYS A 24 -3.68 -4.34 11.04
C CYS A 24 -4.32 -3.42 10.01
N THR A 25 -3.53 -2.47 9.52
CA THR A 25 -3.95 -1.50 8.51
C THR A 25 -2.96 -1.56 7.35
N ALA A 26 -3.48 -1.72 6.12
CA ALA A 26 -2.66 -1.60 4.93
C ALA A 26 -2.50 -0.11 4.57
N ARG A 27 -1.30 0.33 4.19
CA ARG A 27 -1.12 1.62 3.52
C ARG A 27 -0.29 1.44 2.26
N CYS A 28 -0.63 2.19 1.23
CA CYS A 28 0.17 2.33 0.03
C CYS A 28 0.94 3.65 0.07
N THR A 29 2.15 3.65 -0.49
CA THR A 29 2.93 4.86 -0.73
C THR A 29 2.28 5.81 -1.73
N CYS A 30 1.31 5.33 -2.52
CA CYS A 30 0.46 6.11 -3.41
C CYS A 30 -0.60 6.96 -2.68
N GLY A 31 -0.73 6.82 -1.35
CA GLY A 31 -1.66 7.60 -0.52
C GLY A 31 -2.92 6.83 -0.11
N TRP A 32 -3.14 5.63 -0.66
CA TRP A 32 -4.23 4.76 -0.26
C TRP A 32 -4.00 4.15 1.13
N ARG A 33 -5.09 3.96 1.88
CA ARG A 33 -5.08 3.33 3.20
C ARG A 33 -6.25 2.36 3.26
N GLY A 34 -5.94 1.09 3.46
CA GLY A 34 -6.92 0.04 3.64
C GLY A 34 -7.65 0.15 4.98
N PRO A 35 -8.79 -0.52 5.12
CA PRO A 35 -9.55 -0.58 6.37
C PRO A 35 -8.77 -1.24 7.51
N ALA A 36 -9.05 -0.83 8.75
CA ALA A 36 -8.51 -1.49 9.94
C ALA A 36 -9.13 -2.89 10.09
N ARG A 37 -8.34 -3.94 9.86
CA ARG A 37 -8.76 -5.34 9.97
C ARG A 37 -8.06 -6.00 11.16
N ARG A 38 -8.79 -6.80 11.95
CA ARG A 38 -8.21 -7.56 13.08
C ARG A 38 -7.34 -8.74 12.62
N ALA A 39 -7.63 -9.28 11.43
CA ALA A 39 -6.89 -10.39 10.84
C ALA A 39 -5.77 -9.89 9.91
N ARG A 40 -4.51 -10.20 10.25
CA ARG A 40 -3.33 -9.91 9.42
C ARG A 40 -3.48 -10.40 7.98
N SER A 41 -3.95 -11.63 7.80
CA SER A 41 -4.11 -12.25 6.47
C SER A 41 -5.10 -11.48 5.60
N GLN A 42 -6.14 -10.90 6.22
CA GLN A 42 -7.12 -10.08 5.51
C GLN A 42 -6.52 -8.73 5.11
N ALA A 43 -5.79 -8.07 6.01
CA ALA A 43 -5.09 -6.81 5.70
C ALA A 43 -4.01 -7.01 4.63
N ARG A 44 -3.32 -8.16 4.63
CA ARG A 44 -2.33 -8.51 3.60
C ARG A 44 -3.02 -8.75 2.24
N ARG A 45 -4.10 -9.52 2.18
CA ARG A 45 -4.87 -9.72 0.95
C ARG A 45 -5.38 -8.41 0.34
N ASP A 46 -5.84 -7.50 1.19
CA ASP A 46 -6.28 -6.16 0.79
C ASP A 46 -5.12 -5.32 0.23
N ALA A 47 -3.95 -5.38 0.89
CA ALA A 47 -2.73 -4.77 0.38
C ALA A 47 -2.28 -5.37 -0.96
N GLU A 48 -2.27 -6.69 -1.09
CA GLU A 48 -1.90 -7.41 -2.31
C GLU A 48 -2.86 -7.08 -3.46
N ASN A 49 -4.17 -7.06 -3.20
CA ASN A 49 -5.18 -6.66 -4.18
C ASN A 49 -4.99 -5.21 -4.64
N HIS A 50 -4.59 -4.31 -3.73
CA HIS A 50 -4.31 -2.92 -4.08
C HIS A 50 -3.01 -2.75 -4.90
N THR A 51 -2.06 -3.67 -4.75
CA THR A 51 -0.82 -3.67 -5.54
C THR A 51 -1.01 -4.32 -6.91
N GLY A 52 -2.17 -4.95 -7.13
CA GLY A 52 -2.43 -5.86 -8.23
C GLY A 52 -3.20 -5.28 -9.41
N GLU A 53 -3.61 -4.00 -9.38
CA GLU A 53 -4.40 -3.37 -10.45
C GLU A 53 -3.85 -2.00 -10.86
#